data_AF-A0A2A5XVF4-F1
#
_entry.id   AF-A0A2A5XVF4-F1
#
_cell.length_a   1.000
_cell.length_b   1.000
_cell.length_c   1.000
_cell.angle_alpha   90.00
_cell.angle_beta   90.00
_cell.angle_gamma   90.00
#
_symmetry.space_group_name_H-M   'P 1'
#
loop_
_entity.id
_entity.type
_entity.pdbx_description
1 polymer ?
#
loop_
_entity_poly.entity_id
_entity_poly.type
_entity_poly.pdbx_seq_one_letter_code
_entity_poly.pdbx_strand_id
1 'polypeptide(L)'
;GVPALSRRGDLQVNENGDLLDGQGNQILDAGMQPIVVPAFNKINISSQGEILIQPFGAEPGALPVNVANIATYVPDGENTLKKSLDGHIRFAEIVNANGEAENIPIEPNQQGKIASGFLEKSNVNPIEEMVNTIDQMRKFEMHVKLIQMTEELDTAGSSLMRLPGL
;
A
#
# COMPACT_ATOMS: atom_id res chain seq x y z
N GLY A 1 -7.67 -9.62 11.25
CA GLY A 1 -6.42 -9.82 10.47
C GLY A 1 -5.29 -9.08 11.14
N VAL A 2 -4.07 -9.18 10.60
CA VAL A 2 -2.95 -8.33 11.06
C VAL A 2 -3.21 -6.90 10.56
N PRO A 3 -3.08 -5.87 11.41
CA PRO A 3 -3.23 -4.48 11.00
C PRO A 3 -2.34 -4.12 9.80
N ALA A 4 -2.84 -3.24 8.95
CA ALA A 4 -2.15 -2.77 7.77
C ALA A 4 -2.50 -1.30 7.50
N LEU A 5 -1.57 -0.61 6.86
CA LEU A 5 -1.74 0.76 6.39
C LEU A 5 -2.26 0.77 4.96
N SER A 6 -3.01 1.82 4.63
CA SER A 6 -3.53 2.04 3.30
C SER A 6 -3.72 3.53 3.07
N ARG A 7 -3.62 3.96 1.81
CA ARG A 7 -3.96 5.32 1.35
C ARG A 7 -5.32 5.37 0.64
N ARG A 8 -6.09 4.29 0.75
CA ARG A 8 -7.41 4.18 0.14
C ARG A 8 -8.41 5.06 0.89
N GLY A 9 -9.24 5.79 0.14
CA GLY A 9 -10.29 6.66 0.67
C GLY A 9 -11.71 6.21 0.31
N ASP A 10 -11.87 5.05 -0.31
CA ASP A 10 -13.16 4.47 -0.70
C ASP A 10 -13.81 3.73 0.48
N LEU A 11 -14.24 4.52 1.47
CA LEU A 11 -14.87 4.01 2.68
C LEU A 11 -16.38 3.79 2.47
N GLN A 12 -16.91 2.73 3.06
CA GLN A 12 -18.32 2.35 3.04
C GLN A 12 -18.74 1.81 4.41
N VAL A 13 -20.00 2.01 4.77
CA VAL A 13 -20.57 1.43 6.00
C VAL A 13 -21.47 0.26 5.60
N ASN A 14 -21.29 -0.90 6.23
CA ASN A 14 -22.14 -2.08 5.97
C ASN A 14 -23.46 -2.02 6.77
N GLU A 15 -24.33 -3.01 6.56
CA GLU A 15 -25.62 -3.12 7.27
C GLU A 15 -25.48 -3.28 8.80
N ASN A 16 -24.35 -3.80 9.26
CA ASN A 16 -24.04 -3.97 10.68
C ASN A 16 -23.49 -2.69 11.32
N GLY A 17 -23.21 -1.66 10.53
CA GLY A 17 -22.57 -0.41 10.97
C GLY A 17 -21.05 -0.44 10.93
N ASP A 18 -20.39 -1.52 10.50
CA ASP A 18 -18.94 -1.55 10.39
C ASP A 18 -18.46 -0.65 9.24
N LEU A 19 -17.42 0.14 9.52
CA LEU A 19 -16.73 0.92 8.51
C LEU A 19 -15.71 0.05 7.77
N LEU A 20 -15.94 -0.16 6.48
CA LEU A 20 -15.13 -0.96 5.59
C LEU A 20 -14.49 -0.09 4.51
N ASP A 21 -13.35 -0.53 3.97
CA ASP A 21 -12.89 -0.05 2.66
C ASP A 21 -13.59 -0.81 1.51
N GLY A 22 -13.44 -0.35 0.27
CA GLY A 22 -14.04 -1.06 -0.89
C GLY A 22 -13.45 -2.43 -1.21
N GLN A 23 -12.45 -2.91 -0.45
CA GLN A 23 -11.98 -4.31 -0.49
C GLN A 23 -12.59 -5.16 0.65
N GLY A 24 -13.42 -4.56 1.52
CA GLY A 24 -14.04 -5.23 2.65
C GLY A 24 -13.17 -5.28 3.91
N ASN A 25 -12.08 -4.51 3.98
CA ASN A 25 -11.23 -4.43 5.16
C ASN A 25 -11.85 -3.49 6.19
N GLN A 26 -11.88 -3.92 7.45
CA GLN A 26 -12.34 -3.09 8.57
C GLN A 26 -11.35 -1.96 8.85
N ILE A 27 -11.86 -0.74 9.00
CA ILE A 27 -11.08 0.42 9.40
C ILE A 27 -10.95 0.43 10.93
N LEU A 28 -9.74 0.68 11.41
CA LEU A 28 -9.43 0.74 12.82
C LEU A 28 -9.43 2.18 13.33
N ASP A 29 -9.81 2.34 14.60
CA ASP A 29 -9.72 3.59 15.32
C ASP A 29 -8.31 3.82 15.90
N ALA A 30 -8.10 4.98 16.52
CA ALA A 30 -6.85 5.32 17.20
C ALA A 30 -6.43 4.32 18.30
N GLY A 31 -7.37 3.54 18.85
CA GLY A 31 -7.16 2.48 19.83
C GLY A 31 -6.99 1.08 19.21
N MET A 32 -6.85 0.98 17.89
CA MET A 32 -6.71 -0.26 17.13
C MET A 32 -7.94 -1.19 17.19
N GLN A 33 -9.13 -0.62 17.42
CA GLN A 33 -10.41 -1.33 17.41
C GLN A 33 -11.20 -1.03 16.13
N PRO A 34 -11.97 -2.00 15.59
CA PRO A 34 -12.84 -1.74 14.43
C PRO A 34 -13.84 -0.63 14.69
N ILE A 35 -13.97 0.29 13.73
CA ILE A 35 -14.92 1.40 13.82
C ILE A 35 -16.33 0.90 13.47
N VAL A 36 -17.25 1.02 14.42
CA VAL A 36 -18.67 0.77 14.23
C VAL A 36 -19.43 2.09 14.29
N VAL A 37 -20.10 2.43 13.20
CA VAL A 37 -20.91 3.63 13.03
C VAL A 37 -22.39 3.27 13.24
N PRO A 38 -23.06 3.81 14.27
CA PRO A 38 -24.48 3.56 14.51
C PRO A 38 -25.35 4.29 13.47
N ALA A 39 -26.64 3.95 13.39
CA ALA A 39 -27.58 4.50 12.41
C ALA A 39 -27.53 6.05 12.33
N PHE A 40 -27.20 6.55 11.14
CA PHE A 40 -26.97 7.97 10.87
C PHE A 40 -27.78 8.45 9.67
N ASN A 41 -28.14 9.74 9.68
CA ASN A 41 -28.70 10.42 8.51
C ASN A 41 -27.61 11.04 7.63
N LYS A 42 -26.54 11.53 8.25
CA LYS A 42 -25.41 12.16 7.58
C LYS A 42 -24.12 11.82 8.31
N ILE A 43 -23.08 11.52 7.55
CA ILE A 43 -21.72 11.29 8.04
C ILE A 43 -20.79 12.38 7.52
N ASN A 44 -19.90 12.86 8.36
CA ASN A 44 -18.87 13.83 8.03
C ASN A 44 -17.55 13.39 8.65
N ILE A 45 -16.45 13.49 7.90
CA ILE A 45 -15.12 13.14 8.38
C ILE A 45 -14.31 14.43 8.44
N SER A 46 -13.84 14.76 9.64
CA SER A 46 -12.96 15.91 9.90
C SER A 46 -11.59 15.71 9.26
N SER A 47 -10.86 16.81 9.08
CA SER A 47 -9.48 16.76 8.56
C SER A 47 -8.52 15.99 9.44
N GLN A 48 -8.85 15.85 10.73
CA GLN A 48 -8.08 15.09 11.71
C GLN A 48 -8.51 13.63 11.84
N GLY A 49 -9.43 13.15 10.99
CA GLY A 49 -9.89 11.75 11.00
C GLY A 49 -11.08 11.46 11.91
N GLU A 50 -11.63 12.47 12.58
CA GLU A 50 -12.83 12.32 13.41
C GLU A 50 -14.07 12.06 12.55
N ILE A 51 -14.80 11.00 12.87
CA ILE A 51 -16.08 10.65 12.24
C ILE A 51 -17.20 11.26 13.06
N LEU A 52 -17.87 12.22 12.46
CA LEU A 52 -19.00 12.97 13.00
C LEU A 52 -20.27 12.48 12.31
N ILE A 53 -21.24 12.03 13.08
CA ILE A 53 -22.55 11.64 12.54
C ILE A 53 -23.65 12.57 13.05
N GLN A 54 -24.68 12.71 12.22
CA GLN A 54 -25.98 13.16 12.67
C GLN A 54 -26.87 11.92 12.91
N PRO A 55 -27.20 11.58 14.17
CA PRO A 55 -27.95 10.37 14.47
C PRO A 55 -29.35 10.40 13.86
N PHE A 56 -29.86 9.21 13.54
CA PHE A 56 -31.20 9.04 13.00
C PHE A 56 -32.25 9.49 14.04
N GLY A 57 -33.15 10.41 13.65
CA GLY A 57 -34.18 10.96 14.53
C GLY A 57 -33.80 12.23 15.32
N ALA A 58 -32.61 12.78 15.10
CA ALA A 58 -32.22 14.07 15.69
C ALA A 58 -32.98 15.25 15.04
N GLU A 59 -33.30 16.28 15.83
CA GLU A 59 -33.93 17.50 15.32
C GLU A 59 -33.08 18.17 14.22
N PRO A 60 -33.69 18.85 13.25
CA PRO A 60 -32.96 19.61 12.22
C PRO A 60 -32.09 20.70 12.88
N GLY A 61 -30.78 20.45 12.97
CA GLY A 61 -29.82 21.36 13.63
C GLY A 61 -29.16 20.82 14.90
N ALA A 62 -29.44 19.56 15.28
CA ALA A 62 -28.70 18.90 16.36
C ALA A 62 -27.19 18.89 16.09
N LEU A 63 -26.40 19.05 17.15
CA LEU A 63 -24.94 19.02 17.09
C LEU A 63 -24.47 17.63 16.60
N PRO A 64 -23.51 17.57 15.67
CA PRO A 64 -22.90 16.30 15.26
C PRO A 64 -22.25 15.61 16.46
N VAL A 65 -22.40 14.28 16.52
CA VAL A 65 -21.78 13.45 17.55
C VAL A 65 -20.53 12.80 16.98
N ASN A 66 -19.40 12.91 17.68
CA ASN A 66 -18.18 12.18 17.35
C ASN A 66 -18.35 10.72 17.78
N VAL A 67 -18.16 9.79 16.84
CA VAL A 67 -18.31 8.34 17.06
C VAL A 67 -16.96 7.68 17.22
N ALA A 68 -16.01 8.04 16.37
CA ALA A 68 -14.70 7.42 16.32
C ALA A 68 -13.68 8.36 15.67
N ASN A 69 -12.40 8.06 15.88
CA ASN A 69 -11.30 8.71 15.19
C ASN A 69 -10.50 7.66 14.41
N ILE A 70 -10.38 7.84 13.09
CA ILE A 70 -9.64 6.93 12.21
C ILE A 70 -8.18 6.89 12.62
N ALA A 71 -7.59 5.70 12.71
CA ALA A 71 -6.14 5.55 12.87
C ALA A 71 -5.41 6.15 11.65
N THR A 72 -4.71 7.26 11.85
CA THR A 72 -3.80 7.80 10.83
C THR A 72 -2.35 7.63 11.27
N TYR A 73 -1.50 7.35 10.29
CA TYR A 73 -0.08 7.17 10.49
C TYR A 73 0.68 7.88 9.38
N VAL A 74 1.63 8.73 9.76
CA VAL A 74 2.62 9.31 8.85
C VAL A 74 3.97 8.71 9.19
N PRO A 75 4.65 8.02 8.25
CA PRO A 75 5.99 7.50 8.51
C PRO A 75 6.95 8.66 8.77
N ASP A 76 7.61 8.60 9.91
CA ASP A 76 8.89 9.26 10.13
C ASP A 76 9.97 8.48 9.39
N GLY A 77 11.06 9.15 8.98
CA GLY A 77 12.09 8.55 8.12
C GLY A 77 12.78 7.30 8.69
N GLU A 78 12.53 6.94 9.95
CA GLU A 78 13.03 5.74 10.62
C GLU A 78 12.21 4.49 10.25
N ASN A 79 10.92 4.65 9.97
CA ASN A 79 10.02 3.53 9.75
C ASN A 79 9.82 3.25 8.25
N THR A 80 10.63 2.33 7.73
CA THR A 80 10.49 1.88 6.34
C THR A 80 9.20 1.09 6.15
N LEU A 81 8.35 1.54 5.23
CA LEU A 81 7.11 0.86 4.86
C LEU A 81 7.37 -0.08 3.67
N LYS A 82 6.86 -1.31 3.77
CA LYS A 82 6.93 -2.30 2.71
C LYS A 82 5.55 -2.81 2.36
N LYS A 83 5.30 -2.97 1.06
CA LYS A 83 4.13 -3.69 0.57
C LYS A 83 4.37 -5.19 0.76
N SER A 84 3.52 -5.81 1.57
CA SER A 84 3.50 -7.25 1.82
C SER A 84 2.99 -8.02 0.59
N LEU A 85 3.20 -9.34 0.56
CA LEU A 85 2.77 -10.20 -0.57
C LEU A 85 1.25 -10.24 -0.77
N ASP A 86 0.48 -10.00 0.30
CA ASP A 86 -0.98 -9.87 0.28
C ASP A 86 -1.47 -8.52 -0.24
N GLY A 87 -0.56 -7.62 -0.63
CA GLY A 87 -0.88 -6.33 -1.21
C GLY A 87 -1.09 -5.20 -0.19
N HIS A 88 -1.05 -5.52 1.10
CA HIS A 88 -1.19 -4.56 2.20
C HIS A 88 0.14 -3.87 2.53
N ILE A 89 0.10 -2.65 3.06
CA ILE A 89 1.30 -1.92 3.49
C ILE A 89 1.52 -2.17 4.98
N ARG A 90 2.73 -2.59 5.35
CA ARG A 90 3.15 -2.80 6.74
C ARG A 90 4.53 -2.20 6.95
N PHE A 91 4.99 -2.11 8.20
CA PHE A 91 6.40 -1.83 8.45
C PHE A 91 7.27 -2.95 7.89
N ALA A 92 8.47 -2.59 7.42
CA ALA A 92 9.46 -3.59 7.05
C ALA A 92 9.83 -4.38 8.31
N GLU A 93 9.75 -5.70 8.20
CA GLU A 93 10.21 -6.63 9.24
C GLU A 93 11.68 -6.33 9.56
N ILE A 94 11.99 -6.16 10.85
CA ILE A 94 13.37 -6.13 11.31
C ILE A 94 13.77 -7.56 11.60
N VAL A 95 14.84 -8.02 10.93
CA VAL A 95 15.43 -9.32 11.23
C VAL A 95 16.32 -9.14 12.46
N ASN A 96 15.89 -9.72 13.57
CA ASN A 96 16.68 -9.73 14.80
C ASN A 96 17.97 -10.56 14.63
N ALA A 97 18.92 -10.42 15.56
CA ALA A 97 20.18 -11.17 15.56
C ALA A 97 20.00 -12.71 15.50
N ASN A 98 18.81 -13.21 15.80
CA ASN A 98 18.43 -14.62 15.77
C ASN A 98 17.85 -15.09 14.42
N GLY A 99 17.74 -14.20 13.43
CA GLY A 99 17.16 -14.52 12.12
C GLY A 99 15.62 -14.53 12.08
N GLU A 100 14.96 -14.14 13.18
CA GLU A 100 13.52 -14.04 13.27
C GLU A 100 13.06 -12.64 12.82
N ALA A 101 12.08 -12.61 11.92
CA ALA A 101 11.42 -11.40 11.47
C ALA A 101 10.44 -10.93 12.54
N GLU A 102 10.71 -9.78 13.16
CA GLU A 102 9.79 -9.17 14.11
C GLU A 102 8.91 -8.13 13.40
N ASN A 103 7.59 -8.31 13.53
CA ASN A 103 6.62 -7.34 13.07
C ASN A 103 6.53 -6.20 14.08
N ILE A 104 6.85 -5.00 13.63
CA ILE A 104 6.66 -3.79 14.42
C ILE A 104 5.15 -3.51 14.52
N PRO A 105 4.58 -3.39 15.73
CA PRO A 105 3.17 -3.03 15.89
C PRO A 105 2.90 -1.63 15.33
N ILE A 106 1.72 -1.46 14.73
CA ILE A 106 1.30 -0.17 14.20
C ILE A 106 0.67 0.65 15.30
N GLU A 107 1.43 1.62 15.80
CA GLU A 107 0.94 2.64 16.73
C GLU A 107 0.54 3.91 15.92
N PRO A 108 -0.75 4.25 15.84
CA PRO A 108 -1.20 5.44 15.10
C PRO A 108 -0.65 6.72 15.72
N ASN A 109 0.04 7.55 14.93
CA ASN A 109 0.60 8.82 15.42
C ASN A 109 -0.34 10.03 15.22
N GLN A 110 -1.48 9.81 14.56
CA GLN A 110 -2.51 10.82 14.32
C GLN A 110 -2.01 12.10 13.61
N GLN A 111 -0.92 11.99 12.85
CA GLN A 111 -0.34 13.11 12.09
C GLN A 111 -0.93 13.24 10.68
N GLY A 112 -1.68 12.23 10.23
CA GLY A 112 -2.24 12.20 8.89
C GLY A 112 -3.45 13.13 8.79
N LYS A 113 -3.52 13.89 7.68
CA LYS A 113 -4.68 14.72 7.37
C LYS A 113 -5.55 14.03 6.34
N ILE A 114 -6.86 14.05 6.56
CA ILE A 114 -7.86 13.47 5.65
C ILE A 114 -8.60 14.60 4.93
N ALA A 115 -8.83 14.43 3.63
CA ALA A 115 -9.67 15.33 2.85
C ALA A 115 -10.95 14.60 2.44
N SER A 116 -12.06 14.89 3.14
CA SER A 116 -13.35 14.30 2.82
C SER A 116 -13.83 14.72 1.43
N GLY A 117 -14.38 13.77 0.66
CA GLY A 117 -14.95 14.02 -0.68
C GLY A 117 -13.95 13.95 -1.83
N PHE A 118 -12.69 13.61 -1.58
CA PHE A 118 -11.66 13.42 -2.59
C PHE A 118 -11.10 12.00 -2.53
N LEU A 119 -10.66 11.49 -3.68
CA LEU A 119 -9.91 10.24 -3.78
C LEU A 119 -8.49 10.55 -4.24
N GLU A 120 -7.51 9.98 -3.56
CA GLU A 120 -6.10 10.09 -3.95
C GLU A 120 -5.87 9.30 -5.26
N LYS A 121 -5.30 9.98 -6.27
CA LYS A 121 -4.90 9.35 -7.53
C LYS A 121 -3.47 8.83 -7.41
N SER A 122 -3.18 7.76 -8.13
CA SER A 122 -1.80 7.28 -8.28
C SER A 122 -0.90 8.38 -8.87
N ASN A 123 0.30 8.53 -8.32
CA ASN A 123 1.34 9.43 -8.83
C ASN A 123 2.13 8.81 -10.01
N VAL A 124 1.58 7.77 -10.66
CA VAL A 124 2.26 7.05 -11.75
C VAL A 124 1.74 7.52 -13.10
N ASN A 125 2.67 7.81 -14.02
CA ASN A 125 2.34 8.12 -15.40
C ASN A 125 2.43 6.86 -16.28
N PRO A 126 1.30 6.34 -16.80
CA PRO A 126 1.30 5.08 -17.55
C PRO A 126 2.10 5.13 -18.86
N ILE A 127 2.25 6.31 -19.47
CA ILE A 127 3.00 6.46 -20.72
C ILE A 127 4.49 6.29 -20.44
N GLU A 128 4.98 6.95 -19.40
CA GLU A 128 6.39 6.88 -18.98
C GLU A 128 6.76 5.46 -18.53
N GLU A 129 5.91 4.81 -17.75
CA GLU A 129 6.11 3.42 -17.35
C GLU A 129 6.14 2.45 -18.54
N MET A 130 5.29 2.67 -19.55
CA MET A 130 5.31 1.85 -20.76
C MET A 130 6.61 2.03 -21.54
N VAL A 131 7.12 3.26 -21.68
CA VAL A 131 8.40 3.51 -22.33
C VAL A 131 9.54 2.87 -21.55
N ASN A 132 9.55 2.99 -20.22
CA ASN A 132 10.52 2.34 -19.35
C ASN A 132 10.50 0.80 -19.52
N THR A 133 9.30 0.21 -19.64
CA THR A 133 9.15 -1.23 -19.88
C THR A 133 9.73 -1.62 -21.24
N ILE A 134 9.46 -0.84 -22.30
CA ILE A 134 10.00 -1.09 -23.64
C ILE A 134 11.54 -0.99 -23.64
N ASP A 135 12.10 0.01 -22.95
CA ASP A 135 13.56 0.16 -22.82
C ASP A 135 14.18 -1.03 -22.07
N GLN A 136 13.55 -1.49 -21.00
CA GLN A 136 13.97 -2.70 -20.28
C GLN A 136 13.92 -3.95 -21.18
N MET A 137 12.88 -4.11 -21.99
CA MET A 137 12.79 -5.22 -22.96
C MET A 137 13.91 -5.16 -24.00
N ARG A 138 14.23 -3.98 -24.53
CA ARG A 138 15.34 -3.80 -25.47
C ARG A 138 16.69 -4.11 -24.83
N LYS A 139 16.92 -3.64 -23.59
CA LYS A 139 18.13 -3.97 -22.83
C LYS A 139 18.25 -5.47 -22.60
N PHE A 140 17.17 -6.13 -22.24
CA PHE A 140 17.13 -7.59 -22.13
C PHE A 140 17.47 -8.27 -23.46
N GLU A 141 16.89 -7.84 -24.58
CA GLU A 141 17.19 -8.38 -25.90
C GLU A 141 18.67 -8.18 -26.28
N MET A 142 19.25 -7.01 -26.01
CA MET A 142 20.68 -6.76 -26.22
C MET A 142 21.55 -7.67 -25.34
N HIS A 143 21.18 -7.88 -24.08
CA HIS A 143 21.89 -8.81 -23.19
C HIS A 143 21.85 -10.25 -23.71
N VAL A 144 20.71 -10.71 -24.21
CA VAL A 144 20.57 -12.04 -24.82
C VAL A 144 21.42 -12.16 -26.09
N LYS A 145 21.40 -11.15 -26.97
CA LYS A 145 22.24 -11.13 -28.18
C LYS A 145 23.73 -11.13 -27.84
N LEU A 146 24.14 -10.38 -26.82
CA LEU A 146 25.53 -10.36 -26.36
C LEU A 146 25.95 -11.76 -25.90
N ILE A 147 25.14 -12.43 -25.08
CA ILE A 147 25.42 -13.80 -24.61
C ILE A 147 25.57 -14.76 -25.80
N GLN A 148 24.66 -14.69 -26.78
CA GLN A 148 24.73 -15.52 -27.99
C GLN A 148 26.01 -15.24 -28.79
N MET A 149 26.39 -13.97 -28.97
CA MET A 149 27.63 -13.60 -29.66
C MET A 149 28.86 -14.11 -28.91
N THR A 150 28.87 -14.06 -27.57
CA THR A 150 29.95 -14.62 -26.76
C THR A 150 30.04 -16.14 -26.92
N GLU A 151 28.91 -16.85 -26.92
CA GLU A 151 28.87 -18.29 -27.14
C GLU A 151 29.38 -18.68 -28.55
N GLU A 152 29.01 -17.91 -29.57
CA GLU A 152 29.52 -18.09 -30.93
C GLU A 152 31.04 -17.86 -31.01
N LEU A 153 31.55 -16.81 -30.36
CA LEU A 153 32.99 -16.51 -30.28
C LEU A 153 33.77 -17.58 -29.51
N ASP A 154 33.23 -18.06 -28.38
CA ASP A 154 33.84 -19.13 -27.58
C ASP A 154 33.88 -20.45 -28.36
N THR A 155 32.81 -20.76 -29.09
CA THR A 155 32.76 -21.93 -29.97
C THR A 155 33.80 -21.83 -31.07
N ALA A 156 33.90 -20.68 -31.74
CA ALA A 156 34.90 -20.43 -32.78
C ALA A 156 36.33 -20.53 -32.21
N GLY A 157 36.60 -19.89 -31.07
CA GLY A 157 37.89 -19.97 -30.37
C GLY A 157 38.27 -21.40 -29.97
N SER A 158 37.33 -22.15 -29.41
CA SER A 158 37.54 -23.56 -29.05
C SER A 158 37.85 -24.41 -30.29
N SER A 159 37.20 -24.15 -31.43
CA SER A 159 37.42 -24.92 -32.67
C SER A 159 38.80 -24.67 -33.28
N LEU A 160 39.37 -23.47 -33.13
CA LEU A 160 40.75 -23.16 -33.50
C LEU A 160 41.76 -23.85 -32.57
N MET A 161 41.49 -23.91 -31.27
CA MET A 161 42.31 -24.66 -30.30
C MET A 161 42.27 -26.18 -30.56
N ARG A 162 41.18 -26.66 -31.15
CA ARG A 162 40.93 -28.06 -31.44
C ARG A 162 41.57 -28.54 -32.74
N LEU A 163 42.32 -27.73 -33.46
CA LEU A 163 43.17 -28.17 -34.57
C LEU A 163 44.47 -28.77 -34.00
N PRO A 164 44.58 -30.10 -33.88
CA PRO A 164 45.80 -30.76 -33.48
C PRO A 164 46.56 -31.10 -34.78
N GLY A 165 47.88 -31.21 -34.69
CA GLY A 165 48.65 -31.69 -35.83
C GLY A 165 48.11 -33.02 -36.35
N LEU A 166 47.85 -33.05 -37.67
CA LEU A 166 48.03 -34.15 -38.60
C LEU A 166 48.23 -33.54 -40.00
#